data_AF-A0A9Q9XDC4-F1
#
_entry.id   AF-A0A9Q9XDC4-F1
#
_cell.length_a   1.000
_cell.length_b   1.000
_cell.length_c   1.000
_cell.angle_alpha   90.00
_cell.angle_beta   90.00
_cell.angle_gamma   90.00
#
_symmetry.space_group_name_H-M   'P 1'
#
loop_
_entity.id
_entity.type
_entity.pdbx_description
1 polymer ?
#
loop_
_entity_poly.entity_id
_entity_poly.type
_entity_poly.pdbx_seq_one_letter_code
_entity_poly.pdbx_strand_id
1 'polypeptide(L)'
;MPYLRQYMILVLFLGLFGECRSKHGTRERRWTGAVETQKHGTSLAKKPPDVTKSRRLKTEQLLKVDDHDFTMRPAFGGPAIPVGVDVQVESLDSISEVDMDFTMTLYLRHYWKDERLSFTSTTNKSMTFDGRLVKKIWVPDVFFVHSKRSFIHDTTTENIMLRVFPDGHVLYSLSIDDKISLSQFLIQKFHTTSRLAFYSSTGWYNRLYINFTLRRHIFFFLLQTYFPATLMVMLSWVSFWIDRRAVPARVSLGITTVLTMSTIITGVNASMPRVSYIKAVDIYLWVSFVFVFLSVLEYAAVNYLTTVQERRERKLRDRAVREQVYTCI
;
A
#
# COMPACT_ATOMS: atom_id res chain seq x y z
N MET A 1 -21.22 -19.25 -43.34
CA MET A 1 -21.69 -18.33 -42.28
C MET A 1 -20.57 -18.07 -41.26
N PRO A 2 -19.58 -17.19 -41.57
CA PRO A 2 -18.41 -16.95 -40.71
C PRO A 2 -18.74 -16.20 -39.39
N TYR A 3 -19.90 -15.54 -39.35
CA TYR A 3 -20.36 -14.73 -38.20
C TYR A 3 -20.75 -15.54 -36.95
N LEU A 4 -21.20 -16.79 -37.13
CA LEU A 4 -21.61 -17.69 -36.03
C LEU A 4 -20.43 -18.23 -35.21
N ARG A 5 -19.28 -18.46 -35.86
CA ARG A 5 -18.07 -18.99 -35.20
C ARG A 5 -17.39 -17.91 -34.34
N GLN A 6 -17.52 -16.64 -34.71
CA GLN A 6 -17.02 -15.50 -33.94
C GLN A 6 -17.91 -15.22 -32.71
N TYR A 7 -19.23 -15.38 -32.83
CA TYR A 7 -20.17 -15.30 -31.70
C TYR A 7 -19.92 -16.39 -30.63
N MET A 8 -19.54 -17.61 -31.03
CA MET A 8 -19.23 -18.68 -30.07
C MET A 8 -18.01 -18.39 -29.19
N ILE A 9 -16.99 -17.71 -29.71
CA ILE A 9 -15.78 -17.33 -28.94
C ILE A 9 -16.13 -16.21 -27.95
N LEU A 10 -17.05 -15.32 -28.32
CA LEU A 10 -17.58 -14.23 -27.49
C LEU A 10 -18.45 -14.78 -26.33
N VAL A 11 -19.24 -15.84 -26.57
CA VAL A 11 -20.06 -16.53 -25.56
C VAL A 11 -19.21 -17.39 -24.59
N LEU A 12 -18.15 -18.02 -25.07
CA LEU A 12 -17.20 -18.77 -24.22
C LEU A 12 -16.43 -17.86 -23.24
N PHE A 13 -16.21 -16.59 -23.60
CA PHE A 13 -15.54 -15.62 -22.73
C PHE A 13 -16.48 -14.98 -21.70
N LEU A 14 -17.77 -14.80 -22.04
CA LEU A 14 -18.81 -14.34 -21.10
C LEU A 14 -19.22 -15.42 -20.09
N GLY A 15 -19.06 -16.71 -20.44
CA GLY A 15 -19.34 -17.84 -19.54
C GLY A 15 -18.40 -17.95 -18.33
N LEU A 16 -17.16 -17.47 -18.44
CA LEU A 16 -16.18 -17.47 -17.34
C LEU A 16 -16.39 -16.35 -16.31
N PHE A 17 -17.29 -15.39 -16.59
CA PHE A 17 -17.65 -14.30 -15.68
C PHE A 17 -19.00 -14.52 -14.94
N GLY A 18 -19.69 -15.63 -15.20
CA GLY A 18 -21.05 -15.88 -14.69
C GLY A 18 -21.16 -16.44 -13.26
N GLU A 19 -20.08 -16.94 -12.66
CA GLU A 19 -20.13 -17.56 -11.33
C GLU A 19 -19.37 -16.76 -10.29
N CYS A 20 -19.96 -15.63 -9.86
CA CYS A 20 -19.78 -15.18 -8.48
C CYS A 20 -20.96 -14.29 -8.05
N ARG A 21 -22.09 -14.92 -7.75
CA ARG A 21 -23.21 -14.30 -7.03
C ARG A 21 -23.30 -14.91 -5.63
N SER A 22 -22.99 -14.13 -4.59
CA SER A 22 -23.47 -14.35 -3.23
C SER A 22 -23.41 -13.03 -2.44
N LYS A 23 -24.54 -12.34 -2.27
CA LYS A 23 -25.40 -12.29 -1.06
C LYS A 23 -24.78 -11.55 0.14
N HIS A 24 -25.19 -10.30 0.31
CA HIS A 24 -25.42 -9.60 1.59
C HIS A 24 -26.46 -8.51 1.29
N GLY A 25 -27.55 -8.32 2.04
CA GLY A 25 -27.77 -8.51 3.46
C GLY A 25 -28.26 -7.17 4.00
N THR A 26 -29.58 -6.98 4.01
CA THR A 26 -30.33 -5.77 4.40
C THR A 26 -30.07 -5.39 5.86
N ARG A 27 -29.83 -4.11 6.17
CA ARG A 27 -30.17 -3.56 7.51
C ARG A 27 -30.37 -2.04 7.52
N GLU A 28 -31.47 -1.64 8.15
CA GLU A 28 -32.00 -0.30 8.31
C GLU A 28 -31.28 0.60 9.34
N ARG A 29 -31.37 1.92 9.04
CA ARG A 29 -31.66 3.11 9.87
C ARG A 29 -31.13 3.22 11.31
N ARG A 30 -30.46 4.34 11.60
CA ARG A 30 -30.71 5.11 12.83
C ARG A 30 -30.48 6.62 12.63
N TRP A 31 -31.35 7.37 13.29
CA TRP A 31 -31.67 8.79 13.23
C TRP A 31 -30.57 9.73 13.73
N THR A 32 -30.50 10.94 13.16
CA THR A 32 -29.93 12.13 13.82
C THR A 32 -30.96 13.25 13.75
N GLY A 33 -31.45 13.68 14.92
CA GLY A 33 -32.44 14.72 15.08
C GLY A 33 -31.85 16.13 15.17
N ALA A 34 -32.67 17.06 14.69
CA ALA A 34 -32.88 18.47 15.06
C ALA A 34 -31.67 19.37 15.36
N VAL A 35 -31.50 20.33 14.46
CA VAL A 35 -30.92 21.66 14.67
C VAL A 35 -31.90 22.50 15.49
N GLU A 36 -31.41 23.19 16.52
CA GLU A 36 -32.10 24.36 17.07
C GLU A 36 -31.09 25.42 17.54
N THR A 37 -31.52 26.66 17.45
CA THR A 37 -30.72 27.89 17.42
C THR A 37 -31.06 28.72 18.66
N GLN A 38 -30.11 29.33 19.36
CA GLN A 38 -30.37 30.66 19.96
C GLN A 38 -29.11 31.45 20.38
N LYS A 39 -29.25 32.77 20.20
CA LYS A 39 -28.32 33.91 20.37
C LYS A 39 -28.29 34.43 21.82
N HIS A 40 -27.18 35.01 22.27
CA HIS A 40 -27.04 36.44 22.65
C HIS A 40 -25.68 36.74 23.31
N GLY A 41 -25.18 37.96 23.11
CA GLY A 41 -23.87 38.42 23.58
C GLY A 41 -23.90 39.41 24.76
N THR A 42 -22.68 39.86 25.08
CA THR A 42 -22.23 41.02 25.89
C THR A 42 -22.36 40.94 27.43
N SER A 43 -21.23 40.97 28.15
CA SER A 43 -20.59 42.20 28.68
C SER A 43 -19.45 41.86 29.67
N LEU A 44 -18.48 42.77 29.76
CA LEU A 44 -17.26 42.75 30.55
C LEU A 44 -17.48 42.67 32.07
N ALA A 45 -16.63 41.91 32.79
CA ALA A 45 -16.06 42.35 34.07
C ALA A 45 -14.91 41.45 34.60
N LYS A 46 -13.79 42.12 34.88
CA LYS A 46 -12.76 41.88 35.91
C LYS A 46 -11.85 40.64 35.82
N LYS A 47 -10.58 40.90 35.42
CA LYS A 47 -9.41 40.07 35.72
C LYS A 47 -9.12 40.05 37.25
N PRO A 48 -8.80 38.90 37.85
CA PRO A 48 -8.11 38.85 39.14
C PRO A 48 -6.58 38.98 38.95
N PRO A 49 -5.85 39.41 39.99
CA PRO A 49 -4.45 39.81 39.89
C PRO A 49 -3.49 38.62 39.77
N ASP A 50 -2.43 38.84 39.01
CA ASP A 50 -1.26 37.98 38.86
C ASP A 50 -0.63 37.66 40.22
N VAL A 51 -0.70 36.40 40.64
CA VAL A 51 0.12 35.86 41.74
C VAL A 51 1.32 35.14 41.12
N THR A 52 2.16 35.90 40.43
CA THR A 52 3.53 35.52 40.09
C THR A 52 4.39 35.64 41.34
N LYS A 53 4.19 34.72 42.29
CA LYS A 53 5.22 34.35 43.26
C LYS A 53 5.21 32.84 43.37
N SER A 54 6.01 32.20 42.52
CA SER A 54 6.49 30.85 42.79
C SER A 54 7.26 30.90 44.10
N ARG A 55 6.57 30.60 45.21
CA ARG A 55 7.24 30.19 46.44
C ARG A 55 8.14 29.04 46.01
N ARG A 56 9.46 29.26 46.00
CA ARG A 56 10.45 28.19 45.87
C ARG A 56 10.27 27.29 47.09
N LEU A 57 9.30 26.40 47.01
CA LEU A 57 9.33 25.16 47.75
C LEU A 57 10.64 24.52 47.30
N LYS A 58 11.55 24.35 48.25
CA LYS A 58 12.73 23.55 48.08
C LYS A 58 12.21 22.17 47.71
N THR A 59 12.14 21.88 46.40
CA THR A 59 11.82 20.55 45.92
C THR A 59 13.01 19.72 46.37
N GLU A 60 12.91 19.04 47.51
CA GLU A 60 13.73 17.86 47.75
C GLU A 60 13.65 17.07 46.45
N GLN A 61 14.78 16.96 45.75
CA GLN A 61 14.85 16.37 44.43
C GLN A 61 14.45 14.91 44.61
N LEU A 62 13.19 14.62 44.32
CA LEU A 62 12.50 13.42 44.78
C LEU A 62 13.13 12.15 44.17
N LEU A 63 13.81 12.34 43.04
CA LEU A 63 14.75 11.40 42.45
C LEU A 63 16.18 11.90 42.69
N LYS A 64 16.99 11.09 43.36
CA LYS A 64 18.42 11.35 43.59
C LYS A 64 19.25 11.05 42.34
N VAL A 65 18.96 11.79 41.27
CA VAL A 65 19.59 11.59 39.95
C VAL A 65 21.08 11.94 39.95
N ASP A 66 21.53 12.78 40.89
CA ASP A 66 22.93 13.22 40.94
C ASP A 66 23.84 12.27 41.76
N ASP A 67 23.25 11.35 42.53
CA ASP A 67 24.00 10.42 43.39
C ASP A 67 24.43 9.14 42.66
N HIS A 68 23.89 8.87 41.46
CA HIS A 68 24.08 7.62 40.75
C HIS A 68 24.50 7.86 39.30
N ASP A 69 25.40 7.00 38.81
CA ASP A 69 25.74 6.97 37.39
C ASP A 69 24.68 6.20 36.60
N PHE A 70 23.83 6.94 35.90
CA PHE A 70 22.80 6.37 35.04
C PHE A 70 23.25 6.11 33.60
N THR A 71 24.54 6.27 33.26
CA THR A 71 25.04 5.80 31.96
C THR A 71 25.13 4.28 31.91
N MET A 72 25.27 3.65 33.09
CA MET A 72 25.43 2.22 33.25
C MET A 72 24.08 1.52 33.46
N ARG A 73 24.00 0.30 32.93
CA ARG A 73 22.87 -0.61 33.14
C ARG A 73 22.59 -0.77 34.64
N PRO A 74 21.31 -0.76 35.08
CA PRO A 74 20.97 -1.12 36.44
C PRO A 74 21.57 -2.49 36.81
N ALA A 75 22.02 -2.64 38.06
CA ALA A 75 22.73 -3.85 38.52
C ALA A 75 23.84 -4.29 37.54
N PHE A 76 24.74 -3.37 37.17
CA PHE A 76 25.91 -3.66 36.35
C PHE A 76 26.78 -4.74 37.02
N GLY A 77 27.09 -5.82 36.30
CA GLY A 77 27.76 -7.01 36.86
C GLY A 77 26.82 -8.02 37.55
N GLY A 78 25.54 -7.70 37.69
CA GLY A 78 24.50 -8.58 38.22
C GLY A 78 23.74 -9.38 37.14
N PRO A 79 22.63 -10.04 37.52
CA PRO A 79 21.81 -10.83 36.60
C PRO A 79 21.22 -9.97 35.47
N ALA A 80 20.78 -10.64 34.39
CA ALA A 80 20.12 -9.96 33.27
C ALA A 80 18.81 -9.28 33.73
N ILE A 81 18.58 -8.05 33.28
CA ILE A 81 17.33 -7.33 33.55
C ILE A 81 16.25 -7.81 32.58
N PRO A 82 15.09 -8.28 33.07
CA PRO A 82 13.95 -8.52 32.20
C PRO A 82 13.40 -7.19 31.69
N VAL A 83 13.47 -6.97 30.38
CA VAL A 83 12.86 -5.82 29.70
C VAL A 83 11.59 -6.30 28.98
N GLY A 84 10.44 -5.80 29.43
CA GLY A 84 9.17 -5.99 28.74
C GLY A 84 9.06 -5.00 27.58
N VAL A 85 8.58 -5.49 26.44
CA VAL A 85 8.32 -4.65 25.26
C VAL A 85 6.87 -4.86 24.86
N ASP A 86 6.15 -3.77 24.68
CA ASP A 86 4.78 -3.73 24.20
C ASP A 86 4.73 -2.85 22.95
N VAL A 87 4.11 -3.38 21.90
CA VAL A 87 4.00 -2.74 20.59
C VAL A 87 2.53 -2.58 20.28
N GLN A 88 2.07 -1.35 20.16
CA GLN A 88 0.73 -1.03 19.70
C GLN A 88 0.82 -0.44 18.32
N VAL A 89 0.31 -1.16 17.32
CA VAL A 89 0.25 -0.66 15.94
C VAL A 89 -0.96 0.26 15.80
N GLU A 90 -0.73 1.49 15.34
CA GLU A 90 -1.78 2.47 15.10
C GLU A 90 -2.28 2.39 13.66
N SER A 91 -1.37 2.48 12.70
CA SER A 91 -1.66 2.33 11.28
C SER A 91 -0.49 1.71 10.54
N LEU A 92 -0.81 1.02 9.45
CA LEU A 92 0.13 0.85 8.36
C LEU A 92 -0.16 2.00 7.39
N ASP A 93 0.83 2.64 6.81
CA ASP A 93 0.58 3.90 6.08
C ASP A 93 0.71 3.71 4.58
N SER A 94 1.85 3.18 4.14
CA SER A 94 2.13 2.92 2.73
C SER A 94 2.80 1.58 2.56
N ILE A 95 2.49 0.90 1.47
CA ILE A 95 3.17 -0.32 1.04
C ILE A 95 3.70 -0.06 -0.36
N SER A 96 5.03 0.02 -0.50
CA SER A 96 5.71 0.07 -1.79
C SER A 96 6.03 -1.36 -2.21
N GLU A 97 5.29 -1.86 -3.19
CA GLU A 97 5.59 -3.17 -3.76
C GLU A 97 6.85 -3.15 -4.61
N VAL A 98 7.13 -2.02 -5.26
CA VAL A 98 8.30 -1.84 -6.13
C VAL A 98 9.59 -1.93 -5.31
N ASP A 99 9.63 -1.21 -4.18
CA ASP A 99 10.79 -1.20 -3.28
C ASP A 99 10.76 -2.35 -2.26
N MET A 100 9.67 -3.12 -2.22
CA MET A 100 9.41 -4.14 -1.20
C MET A 100 9.53 -3.58 0.22
N ASP A 101 8.93 -2.41 0.45
CA ASP A 101 8.96 -1.68 1.71
C ASP A 101 7.55 -1.32 2.18
N PHE A 102 7.40 -1.13 3.49
CA PHE A 102 6.17 -0.62 4.07
C PHE A 102 6.47 0.37 5.19
N THR A 103 5.56 1.32 5.38
CA THR A 103 5.58 2.29 6.46
C THR A 103 4.49 1.94 7.47
N MET A 104 4.81 2.08 8.75
CA MET A 104 3.90 1.77 9.86
C MET A 104 4.12 2.76 11.00
N THR A 105 3.02 3.30 11.51
CA THR A 105 2.92 4.03 12.77
C THR A 105 2.66 3.05 13.90
N LEU A 106 3.51 3.10 14.93
CA LEU A 106 3.35 2.28 16.13
C LEU A 106 3.77 3.04 17.39
N TYR A 107 3.15 2.70 18.50
CA TYR A 107 3.63 3.05 19.84
C TYR A 107 4.49 1.91 20.37
N LEU A 108 5.71 2.26 20.76
CA LEU A 108 6.64 1.34 21.39
C LEU A 108 6.76 1.66 22.87
N ARG A 109 6.40 0.71 23.72
CA ARG A 109 6.43 0.82 25.17
C ARG A 109 7.43 -0.17 25.75
N HIS A 110 8.32 0.32 26.59
CA HIS A 110 9.31 -0.48 27.29
C HIS A 110 9.03 -0.45 28.78
N TYR A 111 9.22 -1.61 29.41
CA TYR A 111 9.02 -1.82 30.83
C TYR A 111 10.30 -2.43 31.39
N TRP A 112 10.93 -1.75 32.34
CA TRP A 112 12.05 -2.33 33.10
C TRP A 112 11.94 -1.91 34.56
N LYS A 113 12.78 -2.50 35.41
CA LYS A 113 12.90 -2.12 36.81
C LYS A 113 14.28 -1.49 37.03
N ASP A 114 14.31 -0.29 37.59
CA ASP A 114 15.53 0.37 38.07
C ASP A 114 15.30 0.85 39.51
N GLU A 115 15.96 0.18 40.46
CA GLU A 115 15.81 0.47 41.88
C GLU A 115 16.37 1.85 42.26
N ARG A 116 17.28 2.41 41.46
CA ARG A 116 17.84 3.76 41.68
C ARG A 116 16.84 4.88 41.44
N LEU A 117 15.79 4.59 40.66
CA LEU A 117 14.68 5.51 40.38
C LEU A 117 13.49 5.28 41.31
N SER A 118 13.59 4.37 42.28
CA SER A 118 12.56 4.19 43.30
C SER A 118 12.46 5.43 44.19
N PHE A 119 11.25 5.73 44.65
CA PHE A 119 10.99 6.85 45.54
C PHE A 119 9.91 6.49 46.54
N THR A 120 10.06 6.98 47.77
CA THR A 120 9.03 6.82 48.80
C THR A 120 7.88 7.76 48.49
N SER A 121 6.70 7.20 48.24
CA SER A 121 5.47 7.98 48.03
C SER A 121 4.34 7.50 48.90
N THR A 122 3.78 8.42 49.68
CA THR A 122 2.60 8.20 50.51
C THR A 122 1.29 8.44 49.77
N THR A 123 1.33 9.19 48.65
CA THR A 123 0.12 9.68 47.96
C THR A 123 0.11 9.37 46.45
N ASN A 124 1.25 9.46 45.76
CA ASN A 124 1.30 9.31 44.31
C ASN A 124 1.60 7.86 43.91
N LYS A 125 0.77 7.30 43.03
CA LYS A 125 0.97 5.94 42.50
C LYS A 125 2.03 5.84 41.40
N SER A 126 2.34 6.94 40.73
CA SER A 126 3.37 7.03 39.69
C SER A 126 3.71 8.49 39.40
N MET A 127 4.93 8.76 38.97
CA MET A 127 5.37 10.07 38.48
C MET A 127 5.60 10.00 36.97
N THR A 128 5.12 11.00 36.24
CA THR A 128 5.38 11.12 34.79
C THR A 128 6.38 12.25 34.56
N PHE A 129 7.38 12.00 33.73
CA PHE A 129 8.47 12.90 33.39
C PHE A 129 8.48 13.17 31.88
N ASP A 130 8.99 14.35 31.55
CA ASP A 130 9.22 14.81 30.19
C ASP A 130 10.52 14.22 29.61
N GLY A 131 10.66 14.23 28.28
CA GLY A 131 11.76 13.58 27.53
C GLY A 131 13.16 14.05 27.92
N ARG A 132 13.30 15.21 28.57
CA ARG A 132 14.58 15.73 29.10
C ARG A 132 15.23 14.81 30.13
N LEU A 133 14.44 14.09 30.93
CA LEU A 133 14.98 13.17 31.93
C LEU A 133 15.52 11.89 31.28
N VAL A 134 14.96 11.48 30.15
CA VAL A 134 15.36 10.27 29.41
C VAL A 134 16.82 10.34 28.97
N LYS A 135 17.30 11.52 28.58
CA LYS A 135 18.71 11.73 28.19
C LYS A 135 19.71 11.59 29.35
N LYS A 136 19.22 11.59 30.60
CA LYS A 136 20.04 11.47 31.81
C LYS A 136 19.96 10.11 32.46
N ILE A 137 19.10 9.20 31.98
CA ILE A 137 18.92 7.88 32.57
C ILE A 137 19.33 6.77 31.62
N TRP A 138 19.63 5.59 32.16
CA TRP A 138 19.85 4.40 31.33
C TRP A 138 18.52 3.96 30.72
N VAL A 139 18.51 3.73 29.41
CA VAL A 139 17.36 3.22 28.66
C VAL A 139 17.82 1.97 27.88
N PRO A 140 17.01 0.90 27.79
CA PRO A 140 17.35 -0.25 26.97
C PRO A 140 17.47 0.12 25.48
N ASP A 141 18.58 -0.25 24.86
CA ASP A 141 18.81 -0.05 23.42
C ASP A 141 18.03 -1.07 22.58
N VAL A 142 16.77 -0.77 22.27
CA VAL A 142 15.94 -1.58 21.37
C VAL A 142 16.01 -1.02 19.95
N PHE A 143 16.39 -1.86 19.00
CA PHE A 143 16.52 -1.49 17.59
C PHE A 143 15.84 -2.49 16.66
N PHE A 144 15.42 -1.99 15.50
CA PHE A 144 14.78 -2.80 14.47
C PHE A 144 15.83 -3.35 13.50
N VAL A 145 16.10 -4.67 13.60
CA VAL A 145 17.11 -5.37 12.80
C VAL A 145 16.88 -5.26 11.28
N HIS A 146 15.62 -5.32 10.85
CA HIS A 146 15.24 -5.34 9.43
C HIS A 146 14.72 -4.00 8.91
N SER A 147 15.08 -2.90 9.58
CA SER A 147 14.68 -1.58 9.13
C SER A 147 15.60 -1.09 8.01
N LYS A 148 15.05 -0.86 6.80
CA LYS A 148 15.80 -0.21 5.71
C LYS A 148 16.08 1.27 6.02
N ARG A 149 15.14 1.94 6.69
CA ARG A 149 15.25 3.28 7.30
C ARG A 149 14.27 3.36 8.47
N SER A 150 14.77 3.36 9.71
CA SER A 150 13.93 3.70 10.86
C SER A 150 14.06 5.19 11.07
N PHE A 151 13.14 5.95 10.48
CA PHE A 151 12.94 7.33 10.89
C PHE A 151 12.30 7.28 12.27
N ILE A 152 13.14 7.29 13.31
CA ILE A 152 12.70 7.75 14.63
C ILE A 152 12.36 9.23 14.40
N HIS A 153 11.14 9.64 14.73
CA HIS A 153 10.62 10.95 14.33
C HIS A 153 11.47 12.09 14.89
N ASP A 154 12.18 12.77 14.01
CA ASP A 154 12.71 14.12 14.21
C ASP A 154 11.58 15.16 13.98
N THR A 155 10.39 14.92 14.54
CA THR A 155 9.31 15.93 14.56
C THR A 155 9.44 16.73 15.86
N THR A 156 9.06 18.01 15.82
CA THR A 156 9.49 19.13 16.68
C THR A 156 9.26 19.04 18.20
N THR A 157 8.81 17.90 18.72
CA THR A 157 8.87 17.51 20.14
C THR A 157 8.98 15.99 20.19
N GLU A 158 10.04 15.45 20.79
CA GLU A 158 10.16 14.02 21.08
C GLU A 158 8.91 13.59 21.89
N ASN A 159 7.95 12.88 21.28
CA ASN A 159 6.73 12.40 21.92
C ASN A 159 7.05 11.22 22.86
N ILE A 160 7.85 11.51 23.87
CA ILE A 160 8.41 10.57 24.84
C ILE A 160 7.70 10.81 26.17
N MET A 161 7.05 9.76 26.66
CA MET A 161 6.46 9.75 27.99
C MET A 161 7.22 8.76 28.85
N LEU A 162 7.90 9.26 29.88
CA LEU A 162 8.52 8.44 30.91
C LEU A 162 7.63 8.42 32.14
N ARG A 163 7.27 7.25 32.65
CA ARG A 163 6.52 7.09 33.90
C ARG A 163 7.28 6.17 34.84
N VAL A 164 7.54 6.64 36.04
CA VAL A 164 8.25 5.88 37.10
C VAL A 164 7.27 5.58 38.23
N PHE A 165 7.26 4.34 38.67
CA PHE A 165 6.46 3.85 39.79
C PHE A 165 7.30 3.85 41.09
N PRO A 166 6.69 3.95 42.28
CA PRO A 166 7.40 4.02 43.57
C PRO A 166 8.34 2.84 43.84
N ASP A 167 8.03 1.67 43.28
CA ASP A 167 8.79 0.42 43.37
C ASP A 167 10.00 0.36 42.41
N GLY A 168 10.25 1.43 41.64
CA GLY A 168 11.32 1.51 40.66
C GLY A 168 10.97 0.90 39.30
N HIS A 169 9.72 0.49 39.06
CA HIS A 169 9.30 0.14 37.71
C HIS A 169 9.24 1.39 36.83
N VAL A 170 9.76 1.27 35.60
CA VAL A 170 9.81 2.35 34.63
C VAL A 170 9.06 1.91 33.39
N LEU A 171 8.11 2.76 32.97
CA LEU A 171 7.41 2.71 31.71
C LEU A 171 7.96 3.82 30.82
N TYR A 172 8.51 3.46 29.68
CA TYR A 172 8.96 4.39 28.66
C TYR A 172 8.12 4.18 27.40
N SER A 173 7.36 5.19 27.00
CA SER A 173 6.50 5.16 25.82
C SER A 173 7.03 6.14 24.78
N LEU A 174 7.23 5.65 23.57
CA LEU A 174 7.59 6.44 22.39
C LEU A 174 6.43 6.39 21.38
N SER A 175 5.99 7.55 20.90
CA SER A 175 5.16 7.65 19.70
C SER A 175 6.04 7.78 18.45
N ILE A 176 5.68 7.07 17.38
CA ILE A 176 6.32 7.17 16.07
C ILE A 176 5.24 7.64 15.08
N ASP A 177 5.19 8.95 14.74
CA ASP A 177 4.11 9.79 14.13
C ASP A 177 2.97 9.13 13.36
N ASP A 178 1.84 9.81 13.55
CA ASP A 178 0.54 9.78 12.89
C ASP A 178 0.54 10.28 11.44
N LYS A 179 0.07 9.45 10.50
CA LYS A 179 -0.89 9.86 9.45
C LYS A 179 -1.82 8.69 9.09
N ILE A 180 -3.12 8.95 9.19
CA ILE A 180 -4.18 7.94 9.21
C ILE A 180 -4.62 7.48 7.80
N SER A 181 -4.76 6.15 7.69
CA SER A 181 -5.55 5.31 6.77
C SER A 181 -4.82 4.58 5.63
N LEU A 182 -4.91 3.23 5.66
CA LEU A 182 -4.79 2.39 4.47
C LEU A 182 -6.12 2.34 3.74
N SER A 183 -6.15 2.80 2.49
CA SER A 183 -7.29 2.53 1.60
C SER A 183 -7.21 1.17 0.89
N GLN A 184 -6.08 0.44 0.99
CA GLN A 184 -5.79 -0.67 0.05
C GLN A 184 -5.55 -2.06 0.69
N PHE A 185 -5.27 -2.17 1.99
CA PHE A 185 -4.91 -3.44 2.64
C PHE A 185 -5.64 -3.65 3.97
N LEU A 186 -6.04 -4.90 4.25
CA LEU A 186 -6.66 -5.28 5.51
C LEU A 186 -5.74 -6.25 6.27
N ILE A 187 -5.52 -5.98 7.56
CA ILE A 187 -4.75 -6.85 8.45
C ILE A 187 -5.61 -8.09 8.74
N GLN A 188 -5.17 -9.26 8.27
CA GLN A 188 -5.97 -10.47 8.39
C GLN A 188 -5.68 -11.21 9.72
N LYS A 189 -4.41 -11.27 10.15
CA LYS A 189 -3.95 -11.86 11.44
C LYS A 189 -2.57 -11.31 11.84
N PHE A 190 -2.29 -11.26 13.14
CA PHE A 190 -0.97 -10.97 13.72
C PHE A 190 -0.52 -12.13 14.63
N HIS A 191 0.76 -12.51 14.54
CA HIS A 191 1.38 -13.49 15.43
C HIS A 191 2.68 -12.93 16.01
N THR A 192 2.79 -12.92 17.34
CA THR A 192 3.99 -12.51 18.07
C THR A 192 4.82 -13.75 18.44
N THR A 193 6.13 -13.74 18.20
CA THR A 193 7.03 -14.84 18.56
C THR A 193 8.33 -14.28 19.13
N SER A 194 8.80 -14.79 20.25
CA SER A 194 10.15 -14.52 20.77
C SER A 194 11.10 -15.64 20.38
N ARG A 195 12.32 -15.31 19.93
CA ARG A 195 13.39 -16.28 19.64
C ARG A 195 14.75 -15.72 20.01
N LEU A 196 15.66 -16.61 20.42
CA LEU A 196 17.06 -16.26 20.58
C LEU A 196 17.75 -16.27 19.20
N ALA A 197 18.47 -15.21 18.86
CA ALA A 197 19.23 -15.12 17.62
C ALA A 197 20.72 -14.96 17.92
N PHE A 198 21.54 -15.75 17.23
CA PHE A 198 22.98 -15.69 17.33
C PHE A 198 23.54 -14.85 16.18
N TYR A 199 24.41 -13.90 16.50
CA TYR A 199 25.23 -13.19 15.54
C TYR A 199 26.68 -13.56 15.76
N SER A 200 27.34 -14.06 14.72
CA SER A 200 28.72 -14.53 14.78
C SER A 200 29.73 -13.47 15.23
N SER A 201 29.40 -12.18 15.10
CA SER A 201 30.25 -11.05 15.47
C SER A 201 30.08 -10.55 16.91
N THR A 202 28.88 -10.65 17.49
CA THR A 202 28.53 -9.98 18.77
C THR A 202 27.86 -10.87 19.81
N GLY A 203 27.48 -12.10 19.44
CA GLY A 203 26.94 -13.10 20.37
C GLY A 203 25.42 -13.30 20.30
N TRP A 204 24.82 -13.71 21.41
CA TRP A 204 23.41 -14.08 21.52
C TRP A 204 22.53 -12.89 21.92
N TYR A 205 21.46 -12.66 21.16
CA TYR A 205 20.49 -11.59 21.40
C TYR A 205 19.07 -12.16 21.46
N ASN A 206 18.26 -11.62 22.38
CA ASN A 206 16.82 -11.87 22.38
C ASN A 206 16.16 -11.07 21.24
N ARG A 207 15.49 -11.75 20.31
CA ARG A 207 14.74 -11.12 19.22
C ARG A 207 13.25 -11.36 19.37
N LEU A 208 12.49 -10.29 19.17
CA LEU A 208 11.03 -10.32 19.09
C LEU A 208 10.62 -10.20 17.63
N TYR A 209 9.72 -11.07 17.20
CA TYR A 209 9.15 -11.09 15.85
C TYR A 209 7.67 -10.78 15.92
N ILE A 210 7.23 -9.86 15.06
CA ILE A 210 5.82 -9.55 14.83
C ILE A 210 5.55 -9.82 13.36
N ASN A 211 4.74 -10.84 13.07
CA ASN A 211 4.40 -11.21 11.71
C ASN A 211 3.01 -10.69 11.36
N PHE A 212 2.93 -9.81 10.37
CA PHE A 212 1.69 -9.28 9.82
C PHE A 212 1.29 -10.04 8.56
N THR A 213 0.08 -10.59 8.53
CA THR A 213 -0.49 -11.16 7.30
C THR A 213 -1.45 -10.16 6.68
N LEU A 214 -1.09 -9.59 5.53
CA LEU A 214 -1.86 -8.58 4.82
C LEU A 214 -2.57 -9.19 3.61
N ARG A 215 -3.84 -8.82 3.39
CA ARG A 215 -4.59 -9.19 2.18
C ARG A 215 -4.89 -7.95 1.34
N ARG A 216 -4.57 -8.05 0.05
CA ARG A 216 -4.80 -7.01 -0.97
C ARG A 216 -6.27 -6.96 -1.41
N HIS A 217 -6.80 -5.74 -1.56
CA HIS A 217 -8.08 -5.53 -2.24
C HIS A 217 -7.92 -5.55 -3.78
N ILE A 218 -8.37 -6.62 -4.44
CA ILE A 218 -8.12 -6.86 -5.88
C ILE A 218 -9.04 -6.03 -6.82
N PHE A 219 -10.16 -5.50 -6.32
CA PHE A 219 -11.19 -4.87 -7.15
C PHE A 219 -10.68 -3.66 -7.94
N PHE A 220 -9.86 -2.82 -7.33
CA PHE A 220 -9.26 -1.66 -7.98
C PHE A 220 -8.36 -2.09 -9.16
N PHE A 221 -7.58 -3.15 -8.96
CA PHE A 221 -6.73 -3.72 -10.00
C PHE A 221 -7.53 -4.32 -11.16
N LEU A 222 -8.69 -4.94 -10.87
CA LEU A 222 -9.60 -5.42 -11.91
C LEU A 222 -10.14 -4.29 -12.79
N LEU A 223 -10.60 -3.18 -12.18
CA LEU A 223 -11.17 -2.06 -12.94
C LEU A 223 -10.12 -1.25 -13.69
N GLN A 224 -8.90 -1.12 -13.18
CA GLN A 224 -7.87 -0.30 -13.83
C GLN A 224 -7.08 -1.07 -14.89
N THR A 225 -6.86 -2.38 -14.73
CA THR A 225 -6.04 -3.17 -15.64
C THR A 225 -6.86 -4.10 -16.52
N TYR A 226 -7.73 -4.92 -15.92
CA TYR A 226 -8.46 -5.94 -16.68
C TYR A 226 -9.57 -5.33 -17.53
N PHE A 227 -10.35 -4.39 -16.98
CA PHE A 227 -11.46 -3.78 -17.71
C PHE A 227 -11.01 -3.03 -18.97
N PRO A 228 -9.99 -2.13 -18.94
CA PRO A 228 -9.48 -1.51 -20.16
C PRO A 228 -8.89 -2.53 -21.14
N ALA A 229 -8.14 -3.53 -20.66
CA ALA A 229 -7.57 -4.56 -21.53
C ALA A 229 -8.66 -5.37 -22.27
N THR A 230 -9.74 -5.78 -21.59
CA THR A 230 -10.88 -6.45 -22.26
C THR A 230 -11.52 -5.55 -23.32
N LEU A 231 -11.73 -4.27 -23.02
CA LEU A 231 -12.30 -3.32 -23.97
C LEU A 231 -11.39 -3.15 -25.20
N MET A 232 -10.07 -3.12 -25.01
CA MET A 232 -9.10 -3.04 -26.11
C MET A 232 -9.17 -4.27 -27.03
N VAL A 233 -9.33 -5.47 -26.46
CA VAL A 233 -9.55 -6.69 -27.26
C VAL A 233 -10.87 -6.61 -28.02
N MET A 234 -11.94 -6.14 -27.39
CA MET A 234 -13.24 -5.95 -28.07
C MET A 234 -13.17 -4.91 -29.19
N LEU A 235 -12.45 -3.80 -28.99
CA LEU A 235 -12.21 -2.78 -30.02
C LEU A 235 -11.45 -3.35 -31.22
N SER A 236 -10.50 -4.27 -31.00
CA SER A 236 -9.80 -4.93 -32.10
C SER A 236 -10.75 -5.70 -33.03
N TRP A 237 -11.84 -6.25 -32.50
CA TRP A 237 -12.85 -6.99 -33.28
C TRP A 237 -13.77 -6.09 -34.10
N VAL A 238 -13.95 -4.83 -33.70
CA VAL A 238 -14.73 -3.85 -34.48
C VAL A 238 -14.11 -3.63 -35.86
N SER A 239 -12.79 -3.80 -36.00
CA SER A 239 -12.10 -3.72 -37.30
C SER A 239 -12.61 -4.72 -38.33
N PHE A 240 -13.19 -5.85 -37.90
CA PHE A 240 -13.78 -6.86 -38.78
C PHE A 240 -15.11 -6.42 -39.39
N TRP A 241 -15.85 -5.52 -38.74
CA TRP A 241 -17.16 -5.05 -39.18
C TRP A 241 -17.10 -3.90 -40.17
N ILE A 242 -16.03 -3.11 -40.15
CA ILE A 242 -15.81 -2.00 -41.08
C ILE A 242 -15.69 -2.56 -42.50
N ASP A 243 -15.99 -1.82 -43.57
CA ASP A 243 -15.81 -2.32 -44.95
C ASP A 243 -14.32 -2.38 -45.34
N ARG A 244 -13.92 -3.36 -46.16
CA ARG A 244 -12.53 -3.62 -46.56
C ARG A 244 -11.92 -2.47 -47.37
N ARG A 245 -12.78 -1.67 -48.02
CA ARG A 245 -12.38 -0.51 -48.82
C ARG A 245 -11.89 0.67 -47.97
N ALA A 246 -12.28 0.73 -46.69
CA ALA A 246 -11.85 1.76 -45.75
C ALA A 246 -10.50 1.44 -45.08
N VAL A 247 -9.46 1.25 -45.90
CA VAL A 247 -8.08 0.90 -45.48
C VAL A 247 -7.54 1.85 -44.40
N PRO A 248 -7.65 3.20 -44.54
CA PRO A 248 -7.05 4.11 -43.57
C PRO A 248 -7.65 3.99 -42.16
N ALA A 249 -8.97 3.78 -42.06
CA ALA A 249 -9.67 3.66 -40.78
C ALA A 249 -9.25 2.39 -40.02
N ARG A 250 -9.15 1.26 -40.73
CA ARG A 250 -8.79 -0.04 -40.13
C ARG A 250 -7.34 -0.10 -39.68
N VAL A 251 -6.41 0.41 -40.49
CA VAL A 251 -4.98 0.47 -40.13
C VAL A 251 -4.78 1.33 -38.89
N SER A 252 -5.43 2.50 -38.86
CA SER A 252 -5.36 3.41 -37.71
C SER A 252 -5.89 2.73 -36.44
N LEU A 253 -7.09 2.11 -36.49
CA LEU A 253 -7.65 1.37 -35.36
C LEU A 253 -6.74 0.21 -34.90
N GLY A 254 -6.17 -0.56 -35.83
CA GLY A 254 -5.27 -1.68 -35.54
C GLY A 254 -3.97 -1.24 -34.85
N ILE A 255 -3.33 -0.19 -35.37
CA ILE A 255 -2.08 0.32 -34.78
C ILE A 255 -2.35 0.96 -33.41
N THR A 256 -3.40 1.77 -33.30
CA THR A 256 -3.77 2.39 -32.02
C THR A 256 -4.09 1.35 -30.97
N THR A 257 -4.81 0.28 -31.30
CA THR A 257 -5.13 -0.79 -30.33
C THR A 257 -3.88 -1.53 -29.86
N VAL A 258 -2.92 -1.83 -30.74
CA VAL A 258 -1.61 -2.41 -30.37
C VAL A 258 -0.81 -1.46 -29.48
N LEU A 259 -0.73 -0.18 -29.85
CA LEU A 259 -0.01 0.84 -29.08
C LEU A 259 -0.62 0.99 -27.68
N THR A 260 -1.94 1.14 -27.57
CA THR A 260 -2.63 1.26 -26.29
C THR A 260 -2.43 0.01 -25.44
N MET A 261 -2.44 -1.19 -26.03
CA MET A 261 -2.17 -2.42 -25.29
C MET A 261 -0.73 -2.46 -24.75
N SER A 262 0.25 -2.03 -25.56
CA SER A 262 1.65 -1.88 -25.13
C SER A 262 1.81 -0.85 -24.00
N THR A 263 1.06 0.25 -24.05
CA THR A 263 1.03 1.27 -23.00
C THR A 263 0.46 0.71 -21.70
N ILE A 264 -0.62 -0.08 -21.74
CA ILE A 264 -1.20 -0.75 -20.56
C ILE A 264 -0.17 -1.70 -19.93
N ILE A 265 0.51 -2.54 -20.74
CA ILE A 265 1.56 -3.44 -20.25
C ILE A 265 2.68 -2.67 -19.54
N THR A 266 3.13 -1.58 -20.14
CA THR A 266 4.22 -0.76 -19.57
C THR A 266 3.77 -0.08 -18.27
N GLY A 267 2.56 0.46 -18.22
CA GLY A 267 2.01 1.10 -17.02
C GLY A 267 1.84 0.12 -15.85
N VAL A 268 1.41 -1.10 -16.14
CA VAL A 268 1.26 -2.19 -15.16
C VAL A 268 2.63 -2.67 -14.66
N ASN A 269 3.63 -2.78 -15.54
CA ASN A 269 4.99 -3.13 -15.14
C ASN A 269 5.73 -2.02 -14.37
N ALA A 270 5.30 -0.77 -14.48
CA ALA A 270 5.87 0.34 -13.71
C ALA A 270 5.36 0.38 -12.26
N SER A 271 4.12 -0.07 -12.02
CA SER A 271 3.50 -0.08 -10.69
C SER A 271 3.82 -1.33 -9.87
N MET A 272 4.42 -2.35 -10.49
CA MET A 272 4.80 -3.60 -9.83
C MET A 272 6.31 -3.80 -9.78
N PRO A 273 6.84 -4.52 -8.78
CA PRO A 273 8.25 -4.85 -8.73
C PRO A 273 8.66 -5.68 -9.93
N ARG A 274 9.89 -5.44 -10.39
CA ARG A 274 10.54 -6.22 -11.44
C ARG A 274 10.96 -7.57 -10.88
N VAL A 275 10.06 -8.53 -11.00
CA VAL A 275 10.32 -9.93 -10.65
C VAL A 275 10.69 -10.72 -11.90
N SER A 276 11.58 -11.70 -11.76
CA SER A 276 12.05 -12.56 -12.85
C SER A 276 11.06 -13.66 -13.25
N TYR A 277 10.05 -13.92 -12.41
CA TYR A 277 9.00 -14.89 -12.69
C TYR A 277 7.82 -14.26 -13.42
N ILE A 278 7.11 -15.09 -14.19
CA ILE A 278 5.92 -14.68 -14.91
C ILE A 278 4.77 -14.45 -13.92
N LYS A 279 4.21 -13.24 -13.90
CA LYS A 279 3.03 -12.92 -13.08
C LYS A 279 1.75 -13.32 -13.82
N ALA A 280 0.69 -13.66 -13.09
CA ALA A 280 -0.61 -13.99 -13.68
C ALA A 280 -1.17 -12.86 -14.56
N VAL A 281 -0.97 -11.61 -14.13
CA VAL A 281 -1.33 -10.42 -14.93
C VAL A 281 -0.50 -10.31 -16.21
N ASP A 282 0.79 -10.69 -16.18
CA ASP A 282 1.63 -10.66 -17.38
C ASP A 282 1.11 -11.66 -18.42
N ILE A 283 0.70 -12.87 -18.00
CA ILE A 283 0.09 -13.87 -18.88
C ILE A 283 -1.18 -13.30 -19.51
N TYR A 284 -2.06 -12.72 -18.70
CA TYR A 284 -3.32 -12.16 -19.19
C TYR A 284 -3.10 -11.05 -20.24
N LEU A 285 -2.18 -10.12 -19.95
CA LEU A 285 -1.88 -9.01 -20.85
C LEU A 285 -1.15 -9.48 -22.12
N TRP A 286 -0.24 -10.45 -22.04
CA TRP A 286 0.43 -11.02 -23.22
C TRP A 286 -0.55 -11.77 -24.13
N VAL A 287 -1.46 -12.57 -23.55
CA VAL A 287 -2.51 -13.24 -24.33
C VAL A 287 -3.38 -12.21 -25.04
N SER A 288 -3.82 -11.18 -24.33
CA SER A 288 -4.62 -10.10 -24.91
C SER A 288 -3.87 -9.34 -26.01
N PHE A 289 -2.57 -9.10 -25.84
CA PHE A 289 -1.71 -8.47 -26.85
C PHE A 289 -1.60 -9.32 -28.13
N VAL A 290 -1.41 -10.63 -27.99
CA VAL A 290 -1.37 -11.56 -29.13
C VAL A 290 -2.70 -11.52 -29.89
N PHE A 291 -3.85 -11.49 -29.20
CA PHE A 291 -5.15 -11.37 -29.86
C PHE A 291 -5.30 -10.07 -30.67
N VAL A 292 -4.90 -8.93 -30.09
CA VAL A 292 -4.92 -7.65 -30.81
C VAL A 292 -3.96 -7.69 -32.01
N PHE A 293 -2.76 -8.22 -31.85
CA PHE A 293 -1.80 -8.36 -32.95
C PHE A 293 -2.31 -9.26 -34.09
N LEU A 294 -2.98 -10.37 -33.75
CA LEU A 294 -3.59 -11.26 -34.73
C LEU A 294 -4.71 -10.58 -35.54
N SER A 295 -5.46 -9.63 -34.94
CA SER A 295 -6.45 -8.84 -35.69
C SER A 295 -5.81 -7.95 -36.77
N VAL A 296 -4.63 -7.38 -36.48
CA VAL A 296 -3.87 -6.56 -37.43
C VAL A 296 -3.26 -7.42 -38.54
N LEU A 297 -2.73 -8.59 -38.18
CA LEU A 297 -2.22 -9.55 -39.16
C LEU A 297 -3.30 -10.09 -40.08
N GLU A 298 -4.49 -10.39 -39.55
CA GLU A 298 -5.66 -10.79 -40.35
C GLU A 298 -5.98 -9.72 -41.39
N TYR A 299 -6.04 -8.47 -40.96
CA TYR A 299 -6.29 -7.35 -41.86
C TYR A 299 -5.21 -7.23 -42.94
N ALA A 300 -3.93 -7.34 -42.58
CA ALA A 300 -2.83 -7.29 -43.54
C ALA A 300 -2.93 -8.43 -44.57
N ALA A 301 -3.27 -9.63 -44.14
CA ALA A 301 -3.48 -10.79 -45.01
C ALA A 301 -4.69 -10.60 -45.93
N VAL A 302 -5.82 -10.13 -45.41
CA VAL A 302 -7.03 -9.84 -46.22
C VAL A 302 -6.74 -8.76 -47.25
N ASN A 303 -6.12 -7.65 -46.86
CA ASN A 303 -5.79 -6.55 -47.75
C ASN A 303 -4.81 -6.98 -48.85
N TYR A 304 -3.84 -7.84 -48.52
CA TYR A 304 -2.92 -8.41 -49.51
C TYR A 304 -3.66 -9.31 -50.50
N LEU A 305 -4.49 -10.24 -50.01
CA LEU A 305 -5.25 -11.16 -50.86
C LEU A 305 -6.23 -10.43 -51.77
N THR A 306 -6.94 -9.42 -51.28
CA THR A 306 -7.86 -8.61 -52.11
C THR A 306 -7.09 -7.84 -53.18
N THR A 307 -5.96 -7.22 -52.82
CA THR A 307 -5.12 -6.50 -53.79
C THR A 307 -4.60 -7.44 -54.89
N VAL A 308 -4.23 -8.68 -54.54
CA VAL A 308 -3.79 -9.70 -55.51
C VAL A 308 -4.94 -10.13 -56.42
N GLN A 309 -6.14 -10.34 -55.87
CA GLN A 309 -7.33 -10.69 -56.67
C GLN A 309 -7.69 -9.58 -57.65
N GLU A 310 -7.75 -8.33 -57.21
CA GLU A 310 -8.02 -7.18 -58.07
C GLU A 310 -7.01 -7.05 -59.21
N ARG A 311 -5.71 -7.28 -58.93
CA ARG A 311 -4.66 -7.32 -59.95
C ARG A 311 -4.86 -8.45 -60.96
N ARG A 312 -5.30 -9.64 -60.52
CA ARG A 312 -5.59 -10.77 -61.41
C ARG A 312 -6.79 -10.47 -62.31
N GLU A 313 -7.87 -9.93 -61.75
CA GLU A 313 -9.04 -9.56 -62.54
C GLU A 313 -8.76 -8.44 -63.54
N ARG A 314 -7.94 -7.43 -63.18
CA ARG A 314 -7.49 -6.42 -64.14
C ARG A 314 -6.73 -7.04 -65.30
N LYS A 315 -5.79 -7.95 -65.04
CA LYS A 315 -5.05 -8.67 -66.10
C LYS A 315 -5.97 -9.52 -67.00
N LEU A 316 -6.99 -10.17 -66.43
CA LEU A 316 -7.97 -10.94 -67.21
C LEU A 316 -8.85 -10.03 -68.07
N ARG A 317 -9.34 -8.90 -67.52
CA ARG A 317 -10.07 -7.87 -68.28
C ARG A 317 -9.22 -7.32 -69.43
N ASP A 318 -7.95 -7.01 -69.18
CA ASP A 318 -7.04 -6.50 -70.21
C ASP A 318 -6.78 -7.52 -71.33
N ARG A 319 -6.73 -8.82 -71.00
CA ARG A 319 -6.62 -9.90 -72.01
C ARG A 319 -7.88 -10.04 -72.84
N ALA A 320 -9.05 -10.06 -72.21
CA ALA A 320 -10.34 -10.15 -72.90
C ALA A 320 -10.56 -8.97 -73.86
N VAL A 321 -10.19 -7.74 -73.45
CA VAL A 321 -10.25 -6.55 -74.32
C VAL A 321 -9.31 -6.69 -75.51
N ARG A 322 -8.07 -7.18 -75.32
CA ARG A 322 -7.15 -7.41 -76.45
C ARG A 322 -7.70 -8.44 -77.43
N GLU A 323 -8.19 -9.57 -76.93
CA GLU A 323 -8.78 -10.62 -77.78
C GLU A 323 -9.99 -10.10 -78.57
N GLN A 324 -10.87 -9.31 -77.96
CA GLN A 324 -11.99 -8.67 -78.67
C GLN A 324 -11.51 -7.72 -79.78
N VAL A 325 -10.46 -6.93 -79.55
CA VAL A 325 -9.89 -6.05 -80.58
C VAL A 325 -9.32 -6.83 -81.76
N TYR A 326 -8.64 -7.95 -81.51
CA TYR A 326 -8.13 -8.81 -82.59
C TYR A 326 -9.22 -9.54 -83.38
N THR A 327 -10.41 -9.73 -82.81
CA THR A 327 -11.54 -10.41 -83.49
C THR A 327 -12.37 -9.43 -84.33
N CYS A 328 -12.18 -8.12 -84.14
CA CYS A 328 -12.98 -7.07 -84.78
C CYS A 328 -12.24 -6.38 -85.96
N ILE A 329 -11.03 -6.84 -86.28
CA ILE A 329 -10.22 -6.51 -87.47
C ILE A 329 -10.23 -7.75 -88.36
#